data_AF-A0A2W1B1V9-F1
#
_entry.id   AF-A0A2W1B1V9-F1
#
_cell.length_a   1.000
_cell.length_b   1.000
_cell.length_c   1.000
_cell.angle_alpha   90.00
_cell.angle_beta   90.00
_cell.angle_gamma   90.00
#
_symmetry.space_group_name_H-M   'P 1'
#
loop_
_entity.id
_entity.type
_entity.pdbx_description
1 polymer ?
#
loop_
_entity_poly.entity_id
_entity_poly.type
_entity_poly.pdbx_seq_one_letter_code
_entity_poly.pdbx_strand_id
1 'polypeptide(L)' 'NWLDKVKKSNIRELTTFARGIERDIEAVKNAIKTEFSNGVIEGVINKLKVIKRIMYGRCSFELLRLKVIMS' A
#
# COMPACT_ATOMS: atom_id res chain seq x y z
N ASN A 1 -15.05 0.90 23.23
CA ASN A 1 -14.47 1.04 21.89
C ASN A 1 -12.94 1.14 22.00
N TRP A 2 -12.17 0.34 21.27
CA TRP A 2 -10.71 0.29 21.36
C TRP A 2 -10.04 1.48 20.65
N LEU A 3 -10.63 1.96 19.54
CA LEU A 3 -10.16 3.12 18.80
C LEU A 3 -10.11 4.37 19.68
N ASP A 4 -11.13 4.58 20.51
CA ASP A 4 -11.17 5.69 21.47
C ASP A 4 -10.11 5.59 22.56
N LYS A 5 -9.76 4.37 23.00
CA LYS A 5 -8.67 4.16 23.96
C LYS A 5 -7.31 4.47 23.32
N VAL A 6 -7.12 4.05 22.06
CA VAL A 6 -5.89 4.31 21.30
C VAL A 6 -5.71 5.80 21.01
N LYS A 7 -6.78 6.52 20.65
CA LYS A 7 -6.75 7.97 20.46
C LYS A 7 -6.40 8.75 21.73
N LYS A 8 -6.82 8.25 22.88
CA LYS A 8 -6.51 8.83 24.20
C LYS A 8 -5.14 8.40 24.71
N SER A 9 -4.46 7.46 24.04
CA SER A 9 -3.08 7.13 24.36
C SER A 9 -2.17 8.30 24.00
N ASN A 10 -1.13 8.51 24.79
CA ASN A 10 -0.13 9.56 24.52
C ASN A 10 0.92 9.10 23.49
N ILE A 11 0.59 8.09 22.67
CA ILE A 11 1.49 7.48 21.68
C ILE A 11 1.08 7.99 20.29
N ARG A 12 1.92 8.85 19.71
CA ARG A 12 1.63 9.56 18.46
C ARG A 12 1.40 8.61 17.28
N GLU A 13 2.15 7.51 17.23
CA GLU A 13 2.09 6.50 16.17
C GLU A 13 0.72 5.81 16.19
N LEU A 14 0.25 5.42 17.38
CA LEU A 14 -1.03 4.74 17.53
C LEU A 14 -2.22 5.69 17.30
N THR A 15 -2.12 6.94 17.76
CA THR A 15 -3.15 7.94 17.48
C THR A 15 -3.25 8.27 15.99
N THR A 16 -2.13 8.34 15.28
CA THR A 16 -2.10 8.56 13.82
C THR A 16 -2.69 7.36 13.07
N PHE A 17 -2.33 6.14 13.49
CA PHE A 17 -2.91 4.91 12.95
C PHE A 17 -4.44 4.85 13.12
N ALA A 18 -4.94 5.16 14.32
CA ALA A 18 -6.38 5.21 14.60
C ALA A 18 -7.11 6.22 13.70
N ARG A 19 -6.54 7.41 13.48
CA ARG A 19 -7.11 8.39 12.54
C ARG A 19 -7.12 7.90 11.10
N GLY A 20 -6.07 7.17 10.68
CA GLY A 20 -6.01 6.55 9.36
C GLY A 20 -7.14 5.55 9.14
N ILE A 21 -7.35 4.64 10.10
CA ILE A 21 -8.45 3.67 10.05
C ILE A 21 -9.82 4.36 9.95
N GLU A 22 -10.05 5.43 10.71
CA GLU A 22 -11.32 6.14 10.64
C GLU A 22 -11.55 6.84 9.31
N ARG A 23 -10.50 7.43 8.74
CA ARG A 23 -10.56 8.07 7.42
C ARG A 23 -10.94 7.06 6.34
N ASP A 24 -10.41 5.84 6.44
CA ASP A 24 -10.55 4.78 5.44
C ASP A 24 -11.51 3.67 5.88
N ILE A 25 -12.43 3.96 6.81
CA ILE A 25 -13.26 2.95 7.48
C ILE A 25 -14.11 2.13 6.50
N GLU A 26 -14.59 2.75 5.42
CA GLU A 26 -15.35 2.05 4.38
C GLU A 26 -14.47 1.09 3.58
N ALA A 27 -13.22 1.46 3.28
CA ALA A 27 -12.26 0.57 2.64
C ALA A 27 -11.93 -0.63 3.55
N VAL A 28 -11.75 -0.40 4.85
CA VAL A 28 -11.53 -1.47 5.84
C VAL A 28 -12.71 -2.42 5.92
N LYS A 29 -13.94 -1.89 5.96
CA LYS A 29 -15.16 -2.71 5.96
C LYS A 29 -15.27 -3.53 4.66
N ASN A 30 -15.01 -2.92 3.51
CA ASN A 30 -15.08 -3.61 2.23
C ASN A 30 -14.01 -4.70 2.13
N ALA A 31 -12.79 -4.46 2.61
CA ALA A 31 -11.73 -5.47 2.66
C ALA A 31 -12.10 -6.72 3.48
N ILE A 32 -13.00 -6.61 4.46
CA ILE A 32 -13.51 -7.74 5.24
C ILE A 32 -14.71 -8.41 4.55
N LYS A 33 -15.58 -7.62 3.92
CA LYS A 33 -16.83 -8.09 3.30
C LYS A 33 -16.64 -8.74 1.94
N THR A 34 -15.61 -8.32 1.19
CA THR A 34 -15.38 -8.75 -0.18
C THR A 34 -14.19 -9.70 -0.23
N GLU A 35 -14.24 -10.66 -1.16
CA GLU A 35 -13.09 -11.53 -1.46
C GLU A 35 -11.99 -10.82 -2.26
N PHE A 36 -12.26 -9.60 -2.75
CA PHE A 36 -11.31 -8.81 -3.51
C PHE A 36 -10.22 -8.24 -2.60
N SER A 37 -8.97 -8.45 -3.01
CA SER A 37 -7.78 -7.94 -2.34
C SER A 37 -6.92 -7.13 -3.30
N ASN A 38 -6.31 -6.06 -2.79
CA ASN A 38 -5.30 -5.30 -3.52
C ASN A 38 -3.98 -6.06 -3.71
N GLY A 39 -3.83 -7.25 -3.12
CA GLY A 39 -2.58 -8.02 -3.13
C GLY A 39 -2.03 -8.32 -4.54
N VAL A 40 -2.90 -8.61 -5.51
CA VAL A 40 -2.46 -8.84 -6.91
C VAL A 40 -1.84 -7.57 -7.50
N ILE A 41 -2.52 -6.43 -7.31
CA ILE A 41 -2.07 -5.12 -7.79
C ILE A 41 -0.77 -4.71 -7.08
N GLU A 42 -0.69 -4.90 -5.76
CA GLU A 42 0.50 -4.63 -4.97
C GLU A 42 1.69 -5.50 -5.42
N GLY A 43 1.44 -6.77 -5.77
CA GLY A 43 2.45 -7.66 -6.34
C GLY A 43 3.03 -7.14 -7.65
N VAL A 44 2.16 -6.70 -8.57
CA VAL A 44 2.59 -6.08 -9.85
C VAL A 44 3.40 -4.80 -9.59
N ILE A 45 2.92 -3.93 -8.69
CA ILE A 45 3.63 -2.71 -8.29
C ILE A 45 4.99 -3.04 -7.67
N ASN A 46 5.08 -4.08 -6.86
CA ASN A 46 6.33 -4.51 -6.25
C ASN A 46 7.32 -5.03 -7.30
N LYS A 47 6.88 -5.86 -8.27
CA LYS A 47 7.70 -6.30 -9.41
C LYS A 47 8.26 -5.10 -10.18
N LEU A 48 7.41 -4.11 -10.46
CA LEU A 48 7.82 -2.87 -11.15
C LEU A 48 8.86 -2.08 -10.35
N LYS A 49 8.65 -1.92 -9.03
CA LYS A 49 9.62 -1.26 -8.12
C LYS A 49 10.95 -1.99 -8.09
N VAL A 50 10.94 -3.33 -8.09
CA VAL A 50 12.16 -4.16 -8.12
C VAL A 50 12.93 -3.95 -9.42
N ILE A 51 12.26 -4.00 -10.58
CA ILE A 51 12.90 -3.76 -11.88
C ILE A 51 13.54 -2.37 -11.91
N LYS A 52 12.82 -1.33 -11.49
CA LYS A 52 13.35 0.04 -11.41
C LYS A 52 14.59 0.13 -10.50
N ARG A 53 14.61 -0.62 -9.38
CA ARG A 53 15.74 -0.66 -8.44
C ARG A 53 16.95 -1.39 -9.02
N ILE A 54 16.75 -2.53 -9.69
CA ILE A 54 17.82 -3.29 -10.38
C ILE A 54 18.51 -2.41 -11.43
N MET A 55 17.75 -1.53 -12.07
CA MET A 55 18.26 -0.63 -13.09
C MET A 55 18.79 0.71 -12.52
N TYR A 56 18.97 0.79 -11.20
CA TYR A 56 19.51 1.96 -10.50
C TYR A 56 18.76 3.27 -10.79
N GLY A 57 17.48 3.19 -11.17
CA GLY A 57 16.68 4.35 -11.55
C GLY A 57 17.10 5.05 -12.85
N ARG A 58 18.02 4.47 -13.63
CA ARG A 58 18.61 5.09 -14.84
C ARG A 58 17.82 4.82 -16.13
N CYS A 59 16.51 4.60 -16.03
CA CYS A 59 15.69 4.16 -17.17
C CYS A 59 14.78 5.27 -17.65
N SER A 60 14.72 5.47 -18.96
CA SER A 60 13.57 6.10 -19.59
C SER A 60 12.32 5.23 -19.35
N PHE A 61 11.14 5.84 -19.45
CA PHE A 61 9.88 5.11 -19.36
C PHE A 61 9.80 3.96 -20.37
N GLU A 62 10.29 4.20 -21.59
CA GLU A 62 10.33 3.20 -22.67
C GLU A 62 11.17 1.98 -22.29
N LEU A 63 12.38 2.20 -21.75
CA LEU A 63 13.25 1.10 -21.32
C LEU A 63 12.65 0.32 -20.15
N LEU A 64 12.01 1.01 -19.20
CA LEU A 64 11.30 0.37 -18.09
C LEU A 64 10.14 -0.50 -18.60
N ARG A 65 9.36 0.01 -19.56
CA ARG A 65 8.25 -0.71 -20.18
C ARG A 65 8.73 -1.97 -20.88
N LEU A 66 9.78 -1.88 -21.71
CA LEU A 66 10.37 -3.03 -22.38
C LEU A 66 10.82 -4.09 -21.36
N LYS A 67 11.51 -3.67 -20.30
CA LYS A 67 12.00 -4.58 -19.28
C LYS A 67 10.89 -5.28 -18.50
N VAL A 68 9.78 -4.60 -18.21
CA VAL A 68 8.60 -5.19 -17.54
C VAL A 68 7.92 -6.23 -18.45
N ILE A 69 7.79 -5.95 -19.75
CA ILE A 69 7.16 -6.90 -20.70
C ILE A 69 8.03 -8.14 -20.91
N MET A 70 9.36 -7.98 -20.91
CA MET A 70 10.31 -9.09 -21.10
C MET A 70 10.59 -9.92 -19.83
N SER A 71 9.90 -9.63 -18.72
CA SER A 71 10.18 -10.20 -17.38
C SER A 71 9.09 -11.10 -16.85
#